data_AF-E4TQL5-F1
#
_entry.id   AF-E4TQL5-F1
#
_cell.length_a   1.000
_cell.length_b   1.000
_cell.length_c   1.000
_cell.angle_alpha   90.00
_cell.angle_beta   90.00
_cell.angle_gamma   90.00
#
_symmetry.space_group_name_H-M   'P 1'
#
loop_
_entity.id
_entity.type
_entity.pdbx_description
1 polymer ?
#
loop_
_entity_poly.entity_id
_entity_poly.type
_entity_poly.pdbx_seq_one_letter_code
_entity_poly.pdbx_strand_id
1 'polypeptide(L)'
;MKNIFLGLVVIVTISACDSKKKPSADEISGVLDSVKIEEPSISEDVISDIIQQIPSPLEISTLLKESDTKYDKSYLNDPEKISDYNSNYKKALALGVYGTDLGYTNIYEQNQDALFYLNSIKSLADDLSIGQFFDIGTIKRLATNSKNLDSLLLITTKNFNNINNYLQEQKRSNLSILLLSGGWLEALYIVSRVSEKNPDNEQLKETIAEQKIIMDNVVLLMSFYVESDPNIKQLSGKFAKLQEEFNKIEIKTVYREPTYEVVDGMLVVKDNSTSEIIMNDENIESIRNQVYAIRENIIN
;
A
#
# COMPACT_ATOMS: atom_id res chain seq x y z
N MET A 1 -44.46 -8.43 -76.29
CA MET A 1 -43.98 -9.70 -76.86
C MET A 1 -42.47 -9.73 -76.63
N LYS A 2 -41.97 -10.49 -75.64
CA LYS A 2 -41.21 -11.75 -75.83
C LYS A 2 -40.11 -11.56 -76.92
N ASN A 3 -38.81 -11.69 -76.69
CA ASN A 3 -38.11 -12.66 -75.85
C ASN A 3 -36.57 -12.46 -75.93
N ILE A 4 -35.88 -12.88 -74.86
CA ILE A 4 -34.56 -13.52 -74.83
C ILE A 4 -33.34 -12.64 -75.17
N PHE A 5 -32.70 -12.10 -74.13
CA PHE A 5 -31.27 -11.78 -74.16
C PHE A 5 -30.49 -12.92 -73.51
N LEU A 6 -29.56 -13.46 -74.28
CA LEU A 6 -28.76 -14.65 -74.05
C LEU A 6 -27.81 -14.43 -72.86
N GLY A 7 -27.86 -15.34 -71.89
CA GLY A 7 -27.00 -15.31 -70.71
C GLY A 7 -25.55 -15.66 -71.04
N LEU A 8 -24.62 -14.87 -70.48
CA LEU A 8 -23.22 -15.25 -70.35
C LEU A 8 -22.95 -15.49 -68.86
N VAL A 9 -23.02 -16.76 -68.45
CA VAL A 9 -22.62 -17.23 -67.13
C VAL A 9 -21.09 -17.28 -67.11
N VAL A 10 -20.45 -16.34 -66.41
CA VAL A 10 -19.03 -16.47 -66.07
C VAL A 10 -18.95 -17.30 -64.80
N ILE A 11 -18.54 -18.56 -64.98
CA ILE A 11 -18.15 -19.47 -63.91
C ILE A 11 -16.82 -18.96 -63.34
N VAL A 12 -16.85 -18.31 -62.17
CA VAL A 12 -15.64 -18.07 -61.38
C VAL A 12 -15.38 -19.33 -60.57
N THR A 13 -14.38 -20.10 -61.01
CA THR A 13 -13.89 -21.28 -60.31
C THR A 13 -13.14 -20.84 -59.05
N ILE A 14 -13.63 -21.29 -57.90
CA ILE A 14 -12.93 -21.23 -56.63
C ILE A 14 -11.84 -22.31 -56.69
N SER A 15 -10.57 -21.91 -56.78
CA SER A 15 -9.43 -22.78 -56.51
C SER A 15 -8.76 -22.32 -55.21
N ALA A 16 -8.76 -23.23 -54.23
CA ALA A 16 -8.18 -23.07 -52.91
C ALA A 16 -6.72 -23.58 -52.88
N CYS A 17 -5.89 -22.89 -52.08
CA CYS A 17 -4.56 -23.23 -51.54
C CYS A 17 -3.41 -23.42 -52.58
N ASP A 18 -2.15 -23.03 -52.34
CA ASP A 18 -1.40 -23.03 -51.08
C ASP A 18 -0.10 -22.19 -51.18
N SER A 19 0.55 -21.96 -50.04
CA SER A 19 1.88 -21.35 -49.77
C SER A 19 1.95 -19.84 -49.51
N LYS A 20 1.32 -19.41 -48.41
CA LYS A 20 1.76 -18.18 -47.71
C LYS A 20 3.12 -18.44 -47.04
N LYS A 21 4.19 -17.83 -47.59
CA LYS A 21 5.48 -17.69 -46.90
C LYS A 21 5.24 -17.03 -45.53
N LYS A 22 5.68 -17.68 -44.46
CA LYS A 22 5.87 -17.03 -43.16
C LYS A 22 6.93 -15.92 -43.34
N PRO A 23 6.77 -14.75 -42.71
CA PRO A 23 7.80 -13.71 -42.76
C PRO A 23 9.09 -14.27 -42.16
N SER A 24 10.22 -13.89 -42.73
CA SER A 24 11.53 -14.32 -42.22
C SER A 24 11.86 -13.57 -40.92
N ALA A 25 12.65 -14.18 -40.03
CA ALA A 25 13.04 -13.59 -38.76
C ALA A 25 13.71 -12.21 -38.92
N ASP A 26 14.40 -11.98 -40.05
CA ASP A 26 15.06 -10.72 -40.37
C ASP A 26 14.06 -9.58 -40.71
N GLU A 27 12.90 -9.90 -41.32
CA GLU A 27 11.83 -8.92 -41.58
C GLU A 27 11.07 -8.55 -40.31
N ILE A 28 11.00 -9.47 -39.33
CA ILE A 28 10.38 -9.22 -38.01
C ILE A 28 11.34 -8.39 -37.14
N SER A 29 12.65 -8.64 -37.22
CA SER A 29 13.67 -7.87 -36.50
C SER A 29 13.77 -6.42 -36.98
N GLY A 30 13.65 -6.17 -38.29
CA GLY A 30 13.66 -4.80 -38.84
C GLY A 30 12.43 -3.95 -38.46
N VAL A 31 11.29 -4.60 -38.18
CA VAL A 31 10.10 -3.92 -37.63
C VAL A 31 10.26 -3.64 -36.14
N LEU A 32 10.93 -4.53 -35.39
CA LEU A 32 11.22 -4.33 -33.96
C LEU A 32 12.26 -3.22 -33.71
N ASP A 33 13.26 -3.07 -34.57
CA ASP A 33 14.29 -2.02 -34.46
C ASP A 33 13.76 -0.61 -34.83
N SER A 34 12.63 -0.52 -35.54
CA SER A 34 12.01 0.76 -35.91
C SER A 34 10.89 1.20 -34.95
N VAL A 35 10.49 0.33 -34.02
CA VAL A 35 9.62 0.70 -32.90
C VAL A 35 10.53 1.06 -31.73
N LYS A 36 10.74 2.36 -31.50
CA LYS A 36 11.03 2.82 -30.14
C LYS A 36 9.82 2.45 -29.29
N ILE A 37 9.89 1.28 -28.66
CA ILE A 37 9.02 0.98 -27.53
C ILE A 37 9.50 1.93 -26.44
N GLU A 38 8.86 3.10 -26.34
CA GLU A 38 8.81 3.78 -25.04
C GLU A 38 8.32 2.71 -24.06
N GLU A 39 9.13 2.40 -23.04
CA GLU A 39 8.72 1.50 -21.97
C GLU A 39 7.29 1.87 -21.57
N PRO A 40 6.36 0.90 -21.48
CA PRO A 40 4.98 1.24 -21.18
C PRO A 40 4.96 1.91 -19.81
N SER A 41 4.74 3.23 -19.82
CA SER A 41 4.53 4.00 -18.59
C SER A 41 3.31 3.38 -17.92
N ILE A 42 3.50 2.79 -16.75
CA ILE A 42 2.41 2.23 -15.94
C ILE A 42 1.43 3.36 -15.67
N SER A 43 0.13 3.13 -15.92
CA SER A 43 -0.87 4.18 -15.75
C SER A 43 -0.99 4.55 -14.28
N GLU A 44 -1.16 5.84 -14.00
CA GLU A 44 -1.43 6.35 -12.65
C GLU A 44 -2.66 5.67 -12.03
N ASP A 45 -3.62 5.24 -12.85
CA ASP A 45 -4.79 4.47 -12.41
C ASP A 45 -4.41 3.13 -11.75
N VAL A 46 -3.43 2.41 -12.32
CA VAL A 46 -2.94 1.13 -11.74
C VAL A 46 -2.26 1.39 -10.39
N ILE A 47 -1.50 2.48 -10.29
CA ILE A 47 -0.87 2.90 -9.03
C ILE A 47 -1.94 3.22 -7.99
N SER A 48 -2.99 3.94 -8.39
CA SER A 48 -4.13 4.26 -7.54
C SER A 48 -4.85 3.03 -7.03
N ASP A 49 -5.14 2.06 -7.91
CA ASP A 49 -5.85 0.83 -7.58
C ASP A 49 -5.06 -0.02 -6.57
N ILE A 50 -3.73 -0.10 -6.71
CA ILE A 50 -2.88 -0.83 -5.75
C ILE A 50 -2.86 -0.09 -4.41
N ILE A 51 -2.72 1.24 -4.41
CA ILE A 51 -2.73 2.05 -3.19
C ILE A 51 -4.04 1.88 -2.41
N GLN A 52 -5.19 1.84 -3.11
CA GLN A 52 -6.51 1.69 -2.47
C GLN A 52 -6.76 0.30 -1.88
N GLN A 53 -5.98 -0.71 -2.30
CA GLN A 53 -6.04 -2.06 -1.73
C GLN A 53 -5.20 -2.20 -0.45
N ILE A 54 -4.32 -1.24 -0.15
CA ILE A 54 -3.52 -1.25 1.06
C ILE A 54 -4.34 -0.62 2.20
N PRO A 55 -4.56 -1.33 3.32
CA PRO A 55 -5.30 -0.80 4.45
C PRO A 55 -4.57 0.42 5.03
N SER A 56 -5.32 1.29 5.71
CA SER A 56 -4.70 2.44 6.37
C SER A 56 -3.70 1.94 7.42
N PRO A 57 -2.51 2.56 7.56
CA PRO A 57 -1.56 2.19 8.61
C PRO A 57 -2.17 2.20 10.03
N LEU A 58 -3.16 3.06 10.24
CA LEU A 58 -3.90 3.12 11.50
C LEU A 58 -4.69 1.82 11.78
N GLU A 59 -5.18 1.16 10.73
CA GLU A 59 -5.96 -0.07 10.81
C GLU A 59 -5.14 -1.22 11.41
N ILE A 60 -3.86 -1.35 11.01
CA ILE A 60 -2.92 -2.35 11.53
C ILE A 60 -2.74 -2.21 13.05
N SER A 61 -2.81 -0.97 13.55
CA SER A 61 -2.65 -0.67 14.98
C SER A 61 -3.91 -0.92 15.81
N THR A 62 -5.08 -1.16 15.19
CA THR A 62 -6.34 -1.34 15.92
C THR A 62 -6.34 -2.58 16.82
N LEU A 63 -5.63 -3.64 16.43
CA LEU A 63 -5.45 -4.85 17.23
C LEU A 63 -4.74 -4.57 18.58
N LEU A 64 -3.97 -3.49 18.67
CA LEU A 64 -3.33 -3.08 19.91
C LEU A 64 -4.35 -2.75 21.00
N LYS A 65 -5.54 -2.24 20.61
CA LYS A 65 -6.64 -1.95 21.53
C LYS A 65 -7.17 -3.21 22.21
N GLU A 66 -7.15 -4.34 21.50
CA GLU A 66 -7.67 -5.62 21.99
C GLU A 66 -6.63 -6.39 22.82
N SER A 67 -5.34 -6.06 22.66
CA SER A 67 -4.22 -6.82 23.23
C SER A 67 -3.90 -6.57 24.72
N ASP A 68 -4.67 -5.73 25.44
CA ASP A 68 -4.42 -5.30 26.85
C ASP A 68 -2.97 -4.84 27.12
N THR A 69 -2.35 -4.22 26.11
CA THR A 69 -0.98 -3.74 26.19
C THR A 69 -0.92 -2.34 26.79
N LYS A 70 0.28 -1.86 27.15
CA LYS A 70 0.48 -0.53 27.73
C LYS A 70 1.11 0.42 26.72
N TYR A 71 0.72 1.69 26.82
CA TYR A 71 1.34 2.78 26.07
C TYR A 71 2.84 2.89 26.39
N ASP A 72 3.65 3.04 25.35
CA ASP A 72 5.06 3.38 25.49
C ASP A 72 5.45 4.45 24.47
N LYS A 73 5.66 5.68 24.96
CA LYS A 73 6.08 6.81 24.13
C LYS A 73 7.41 6.57 23.42
N SER A 74 8.29 5.71 23.95
CA SER A 74 9.59 5.41 23.32
C SER A 74 9.46 4.68 21.99
N TYR A 75 8.27 4.20 21.64
CA TYR A 75 8.02 3.60 20.33
C TYR A 75 7.83 4.68 19.27
N LEU A 76 7.34 5.85 19.64
CA LEU A 76 6.93 6.86 18.69
C LEU A 76 8.13 7.69 18.23
N ASN A 77 8.00 8.28 17.04
CA ASN A 77 8.98 9.23 16.58
C ASN A 77 8.86 10.54 17.38
N ASP A 78 9.96 11.28 17.52
CA ASP A 78 9.96 12.53 18.29
C ASP A 78 9.26 13.64 17.49
N PRO A 79 8.10 14.18 17.93
CA PRO A 79 7.34 15.17 17.18
C PRO A 79 8.11 16.49 16.96
N GLU A 80 9.21 16.74 17.66
CA GLU A 80 10.04 17.93 17.51
C GLU A 80 11.07 17.83 16.36
N LYS A 81 11.31 16.63 15.80
CA LYS A 81 12.29 16.38 14.72
C LYS A 81 11.89 16.89 13.33
N ILE A 82 10.83 17.71 13.22
CA ILE A 82 10.32 18.19 11.92
C ILE A 82 11.42 18.86 11.08
N SER A 83 12.33 19.60 11.72
CA SER A 83 13.44 20.30 11.05
C SER A 83 14.44 19.36 10.36
N ASP A 84 14.52 18.10 10.78
CA ASP A 84 15.47 17.12 10.24
C ASP A 84 15.01 16.59 8.88
N TYR A 85 13.72 16.73 8.56
CA TYR A 85 13.11 16.33 7.29
C TYR A 85 13.20 17.45 6.26
N ASN A 86 14.38 17.61 5.66
CA ASN A 86 14.71 18.74 4.77
C ASN A 86 14.38 18.52 3.27
N SER A 87 13.78 17.40 2.89
CA SER A 87 13.40 17.10 1.49
C SER A 87 11.97 16.58 1.40
N ASN A 88 11.32 16.74 0.25
CA ASN A 88 9.96 16.20 0.04
C ASN A 88 9.90 14.68 0.27
N TYR A 89 10.98 13.98 -0.08
CA TYR A 89 11.13 12.55 0.18
C TYR A 89 11.05 12.23 1.68
N LYS A 90 11.89 12.91 2.49
CA LYS A 90 11.92 12.71 3.94
C LYS A 90 10.61 13.15 4.60
N LYS A 91 10.05 14.28 4.17
CA LYS A 91 8.79 14.82 4.69
C LYS A 91 7.60 13.89 4.43
N ALA A 92 7.52 13.28 3.24
CA ALA A 92 6.43 12.36 2.91
C ALA A 92 6.48 11.09 3.78
N LEU A 93 7.65 10.49 3.94
CA LEU A 93 7.83 9.35 4.85
C LEU A 93 7.49 9.71 6.29
N ALA A 94 8.03 10.84 6.80
CA ALA A 94 7.78 11.32 8.15
C ALA A 94 6.29 11.66 8.41
N LEU A 95 5.58 12.15 7.40
CA LEU A 95 4.14 12.41 7.51
C LEU A 95 3.35 11.11 7.72
N GLY A 96 3.76 10.02 7.06
CA GLY A 96 3.17 8.69 7.27
C GLY A 96 3.45 8.14 8.66
N VAL A 97 4.71 8.26 9.11
CA VAL A 97 5.15 7.91 10.47
C VAL A 97 4.31 8.64 11.51
N TYR A 98 4.25 9.98 11.46
CA TYR A 98 3.48 10.75 12.44
C TYR A 98 1.97 10.53 12.36
N GLY A 99 1.43 10.25 11.18
CA GLY A 99 0.02 9.85 11.04
C GLY A 99 -0.30 8.58 11.82
N THR A 100 0.64 7.63 11.83
CA THR A 100 0.51 6.38 12.59
C THR A 100 0.74 6.60 14.08
N ASP A 101 1.74 7.40 14.46
CA ASP A 101 1.98 7.80 15.86
C ASP A 101 0.75 8.48 16.47
N LEU A 102 0.10 9.39 15.73
CA LEU A 102 -1.16 10.02 16.14
C LEU A 102 -2.22 8.95 16.44
N GLY A 103 -2.33 7.96 15.57
CA GLY A 103 -3.20 6.80 15.75
C GLY A 103 -2.94 6.04 17.03
N TYR A 104 -1.68 5.69 17.28
CA TYR A 104 -1.26 5.01 18.50
C TYR A 104 -1.59 5.84 19.75
N THR A 105 -1.29 7.15 19.75
CA THR A 105 -1.68 8.01 20.88
C THR A 105 -3.19 8.05 21.12
N ASN A 106 -4.01 7.96 20.06
CA ASN A 106 -5.47 7.90 20.19
C ASN A 106 -5.93 6.58 20.83
N ILE A 107 -5.36 5.45 20.42
CA ILE A 107 -5.68 4.11 20.96
C ILE A 107 -5.47 4.08 22.48
N TYR A 108 -4.38 4.70 22.96
CA TYR A 108 -4.04 4.73 24.39
C TYR A 108 -4.46 6.00 25.12
N GLU A 109 -5.34 6.82 24.54
CA GLU A 109 -5.90 8.03 25.17
C GLU A 109 -4.88 9.10 25.59
N GLN A 110 -3.75 9.17 24.88
CA GLN A 110 -2.66 10.12 25.16
C GLN A 110 -2.89 11.46 24.47
N ASN A 111 -3.90 12.19 24.96
CA ASN A 111 -4.39 13.43 24.33
C ASN A 111 -3.32 14.51 24.14
N GLN A 112 -2.36 14.65 25.07
CA GLN A 112 -1.30 15.65 24.94
C GLN A 112 -0.33 15.29 23.82
N ASP A 113 0.10 14.02 23.76
CA ASP A 113 0.98 13.54 22.70
C ASP A 113 0.28 13.62 21.33
N ALA A 114 -1.01 13.28 21.25
CA ALA A 114 -1.81 13.44 20.05
C ALA A 114 -1.79 14.88 19.49
N LEU A 115 -1.80 15.90 20.37
CA LEU A 115 -1.69 17.30 19.94
C LEU A 115 -0.31 17.65 19.38
N PHE A 116 0.76 17.07 19.91
CA PHE A 116 2.11 17.27 19.37
C PHE A 116 2.21 16.67 17.97
N TYR A 117 1.81 15.42 17.78
CA TYR A 117 1.83 14.78 16.46
C TYR A 117 0.93 15.49 15.45
N LEU A 118 -0.24 15.99 15.86
CA LEU A 118 -1.11 16.76 14.97
C LEU A 118 -0.44 18.04 14.45
N ASN A 119 0.33 18.73 15.29
CA ASN A 119 1.08 19.91 14.86
C ASN A 119 2.18 19.54 13.86
N SER A 120 2.89 18.44 14.09
CA SER A 120 3.92 17.93 13.19
C SER A 120 3.34 17.52 11.83
N ILE A 121 2.21 16.80 11.83
CA ILE A 121 1.44 16.45 10.64
C ILE A 121 1.05 17.70 9.86
N LYS A 122 0.47 18.70 10.53
CA LYS A 122 0.08 19.96 9.88
C LYS A 122 1.27 20.64 9.22
N SER A 123 2.41 20.75 9.92
CA SER A 123 3.61 21.39 9.37
C SER A 123 4.13 20.67 8.13
N LEU A 124 4.21 19.34 8.16
CA LEU A 124 4.69 18.55 7.02
C LEU A 124 3.70 18.60 5.84
N ALA A 125 2.40 18.56 6.12
CA ALA A 125 1.37 18.65 5.08
C ALA A 125 1.39 20.02 4.38
N ASP A 126 1.58 21.11 5.14
CA ASP A 126 1.73 22.46 4.60
C ASP A 126 2.99 22.54 3.71
N ASP A 127 4.13 22.02 4.19
CA ASP A 127 5.39 21.97 3.44
C ASP A 127 5.31 21.15 2.13
N LEU A 128 4.51 20.08 2.13
CA LEU A 128 4.26 19.24 0.97
C LEU A 128 3.18 19.81 0.04
N SER A 129 2.58 20.96 0.38
CA SER A 129 1.48 21.60 -0.34
C SER A 129 0.21 20.72 -0.46
N ILE A 130 -0.08 19.97 0.60
CA ILE A 130 -1.25 19.09 0.73
C ILE A 130 -2.08 19.39 1.98
N GLY A 131 -1.75 20.44 2.73
CA GLY A 131 -2.44 20.85 3.96
C GLY A 131 -3.94 21.07 3.80
N GLN A 132 -4.40 21.44 2.60
CA GLN A 132 -5.83 21.62 2.28
C GLN A 132 -6.68 20.35 2.45
N PHE A 133 -6.07 19.16 2.40
CA PHE A 133 -6.78 17.90 2.58
C PHE A 133 -6.89 17.48 4.05
N PHE A 134 -6.25 18.22 4.97
CA PHE A 134 -6.29 17.95 6.39
C PHE A 134 -7.26 18.92 7.08
N ASP A 135 -8.46 18.43 7.43
CA ASP A 135 -9.34 19.13 8.38
C ASP A 135 -8.78 18.96 9.80
N ILE A 136 -7.78 19.79 10.15
CA ILE A 136 -7.10 19.75 11.44
C ILE A 136 -8.06 19.89 12.61
N GLY A 137 -9.15 20.66 12.47
CA GLY A 137 -10.15 20.83 13.52
C GLY A 137 -10.91 19.54 13.80
N THR A 138 -11.36 18.86 12.76
CA THR A 138 -12.02 17.56 12.86
C THR A 138 -11.05 16.49 13.35
N ILE A 139 -9.84 16.40 12.77
CA ILE A 139 -8.82 15.41 13.19
C ILE A 139 -8.49 15.59 14.66
N LYS A 140 -8.28 16.82 15.14
CA LYS A 140 -8.02 17.09 16.57
C LYS A 140 -9.12 16.54 17.47
N ARG A 141 -10.39 16.81 17.13
CA ARG A 141 -11.54 16.36 17.93
C ARG A 141 -11.64 14.84 17.98
N LEU A 142 -11.33 14.17 16.87
CA LEU A 142 -11.38 12.71 16.78
C LEU A 142 -10.18 12.06 17.48
N ALA A 143 -8.97 12.57 17.24
CA ALA A 143 -7.73 12.04 17.81
C ALA A 143 -7.60 12.21 19.32
N THR A 144 -8.31 13.15 19.93
CA THR A 144 -8.32 13.35 21.40
C THR A 144 -9.43 12.58 22.13
N ASN A 145 -10.05 11.61 21.45
CA ASN A 145 -11.08 10.73 22.02
C ASN A 145 -11.03 9.34 21.38
N SER A 146 -10.56 8.34 22.14
CA SER A 146 -10.42 6.94 21.69
C SER A 146 -11.72 6.29 21.20
N LYS A 147 -12.88 6.77 21.68
CA LYS A 147 -14.20 6.28 21.22
C LYS A 147 -14.49 6.63 19.77
N ASN A 148 -13.72 7.55 19.20
CA ASN A 148 -13.85 8.00 17.83
C ASN A 148 -12.85 7.33 16.87
N LEU A 149 -12.18 6.24 17.28
CA LEU A 149 -11.17 5.56 16.46
C LEU A 149 -11.69 5.22 15.04
N ASP A 150 -12.90 4.65 14.92
CA ASP A 150 -13.48 4.31 13.62
C ASP A 150 -13.72 5.56 12.76
N SER A 151 -14.14 6.65 13.39
CA SER A 151 -14.33 7.94 12.71
C SER A 151 -12.99 8.57 12.31
N LEU A 152 -11.95 8.40 13.13
CA LEU A 152 -10.59 8.83 12.83
C LEU A 152 -10.01 8.03 11.66
N LEU A 153 -10.21 6.71 11.65
CA LEU A 153 -9.83 5.82 10.56
C LEU A 153 -10.53 6.24 9.26
N LEU A 154 -11.86 6.42 9.30
CA LEU A 154 -12.64 6.84 8.13
C LEU A 154 -12.14 8.16 7.54
N ILE A 155 -11.96 9.20 8.37
CA ILE A 155 -11.53 10.51 7.86
C ILE A 155 -10.09 10.49 7.36
N THR A 156 -9.19 9.77 8.02
CA THR A 156 -7.78 9.69 7.60
C THR A 156 -7.63 8.91 6.30
N THR A 157 -8.36 7.79 6.13
CA THR A 157 -8.45 7.06 4.85
C THR A 157 -9.00 7.93 3.74
N LYS A 158 -10.08 8.67 3.99
CA LYS A 158 -10.64 9.61 3.00
C LYS A 158 -9.63 10.71 2.62
N ASN A 159 -8.93 11.28 3.59
CA ASN A 159 -7.92 12.30 3.34
C ASN A 159 -6.75 11.73 2.52
N PHE A 160 -6.27 10.54 2.87
CA PHE A 160 -5.22 9.86 2.12
C PHE A 160 -5.62 9.63 0.65
N ASN A 161 -6.85 9.15 0.40
CA ASN A 161 -7.35 8.97 -0.98
C ASN A 161 -7.42 10.30 -1.75
N ASN A 162 -7.87 11.38 -1.11
CA ASN A 162 -7.90 12.71 -1.74
C ASN A 162 -6.48 13.24 -2.04
N ILE A 163 -5.55 13.06 -1.11
CA ILE A 163 -4.14 13.41 -1.28
C ILE A 163 -3.54 12.61 -2.43
N ASN A 164 -3.81 11.30 -2.49
CA ASN A 164 -3.32 10.42 -3.53
C ASN A 164 -3.80 10.85 -4.91
N ASN A 165 -5.11 11.08 -5.07
CA ASN A 165 -5.70 11.56 -6.32
C ASN A 165 -5.08 12.91 -6.75
N TYR A 166 -4.97 13.84 -5.81
CA TYR A 166 -4.35 15.14 -6.09
C TYR A 166 -2.89 15.01 -6.51
N LEU A 167 -2.09 14.23 -5.80
CA LEU A 167 -0.67 14.04 -6.12
C LEU A 167 -0.50 13.36 -7.48
N GLN A 168 -1.37 12.42 -7.85
CA GLN A 168 -1.38 11.82 -9.19
C GLN A 168 -1.66 12.85 -10.28
N GLU A 169 -2.70 13.68 -10.13
CA GLU A 169 -3.00 14.77 -11.06
C GLU A 169 -1.81 15.74 -11.22
N GLN A 170 -1.03 15.93 -10.15
CA GLN A 170 0.17 16.76 -10.14
C GLN A 170 1.45 16.02 -10.59
N LYS A 171 1.38 14.75 -11.02
CA LYS A 171 2.53 13.90 -11.38
C LYS A 171 3.55 13.77 -10.23
N ARG A 172 3.05 13.69 -9.00
CA ARG A 172 3.78 13.59 -7.73
C ARG A 172 3.41 12.31 -6.96
N SER A 173 2.96 11.27 -7.65
CA SER A 173 2.50 10.00 -7.05
C SER A 173 3.58 9.28 -6.25
N ASN A 174 4.86 9.56 -6.54
CA ASN A 174 5.99 9.13 -5.74
C ASN A 174 5.84 9.56 -4.25
N LEU A 175 5.25 10.72 -3.98
CA LEU A 175 4.99 11.18 -2.61
C LEU A 175 3.87 10.38 -1.92
N SER A 176 2.84 9.93 -2.65
CA SER A 176 1.79 9.06 -2.10
C SER A 176 2.38 7.72 -1.67
N ILE A 177 3.27 7.14 -2.48
CA ILE A 177 3.95 5.88 -2.17
C ILE A 177 4.81 6.04 -0.92
N LEU A 178 5.56 7.14 -0.81
CA LEU A 178 6.38 7.42 0.37
C LEU A 178 5.54 7.63 1.64
N LEU A 179 4.45 8.39 1.53
CA LEU A 179 3.50 8.59 2.62
C LEU A 179 2.94 7.25 3.13
N LEU A 180 2.48 6.41 2.21
CA LEU A 180 1.95 5.08 2.52
C LEU A 180 3.02 4.17 3.15
N SER A 181 4.19 4.12 2.54
CA SER A 181 5.30 3.26 2.98
C SER A 181 5.80 3.64 4.37
N GLY A 182 5.91 4.95 4.64
CA GLY A 182 6.31 5.46 5.95
C GLY A 182 5.31 5.12 7.03
N GLY A 183 4.01 5.28 6.76
CA GLY A 183 2.96 4.92 7.71
C GLY A 183 2.88 3.41 7.94
N TRP A 184 2.86 2.62 6.86
CA TRP A 184 2.79 1.16 6.96
C TRP A 184 3.98 0.59 7.77
N LEU A 185 5.20 1.06 7.49
CA LEU A 185 6.37 0.64 8.24
C LEU A 185 6.29 1.03 9.72
N GLU A 186 5.80 2.24 10.03
CA GLU A 186 5.63 2.67 11.43
C GLU A 186 4.61 1.80 12.16
N ALA A 187 3.50 1.45 11.51
CA ALA A 187 2.48 0.60 12.12
C ALA A 187 3.05 -0.79 12.41
N LEU A 188 3.75 -1.37 11.43
CA LEU A 188 4.45 -2.65 11.60
C LEU A 188 5.53 -2.57 12.68
N TYR A 189 6.27 -1.46 12.77
CA TYR A 189 7.25 -1.22 13.82
C TYR A 189 6.60 -1.24 15.20
N ILE A 190 5.52 -0.48 15.41
CA ILE A 190 4.81 -0.40 16.68
C ILE A 190 4.28 -1.78 17.08
N VAL A 191 3.59 -2.48 16.18
CA VAL A 191 3.10 -3.85 16.45
C VAL A 191 4.26 -4.79 16.77
N SER A 192 5.39 -4.67 16.08
CA SER A 192 6.59 -5.47 16.38
C SER A 192 7.19 -5.18 17.75
N ARG A 193 7.23 -3.91 18.18
CA ARG A 193 7.66 -3.52 19.55
C ARG A 193 6.72 -4.04 20.63
N VAL A 194 5.42 -4.05 20.34
CA VAL A 194 4.42 -4.57 21.27
C VAL A 194 4.52 -6.10 21.34
N SER A 195 4.65 -6.79 20.20
CA SER A 195 4.87 -8.25 20.13
C SER A 195 6.15 -8.65 20.87
N GLU A 196 7.24 -7.90 20.72
CA GLU A 196 8.50 -8.12 21.43
C GLU A 196 8.33 -8.15 22.96
N LYS A 197 7.52 -7.23 23.51
CA LYS A 197 7.24 -7.19 24.95
C LYS A 197 6.20 -8.22 25.41
N ASN A 198 5.51 -8.87 24.48
CA ASN A 198 4.44 -9.84 24.76
C ASN A 198 4.68 -11.11 23.93
N PRO A 199 5.78 -11.85 24.16
CA PRO A 199 6.20 -12.95 23.29
C PRO A 199 5.22 -14.13 23.25
N ASP A 200 4.33 -14.26 24.23
CA ASP A 200 3.31 -15.31 24.28
C ASP A 200 2.01 -14.95 23.52
N ASN A 201 1.91 -13.72 22.98
CA ASN A 201 0.75 -13.27 22.24
C ASN A 201 0.88 -13.65 20.75
N GLU A 202 0.37 -14.83 20.39
CA GLU A 202 0.40 -15.34 19.02
C GLU A 202 -0.37 -14.46 18.03
N GLN A 203 -1.47 -13.82 18.44
CA GLN A 203 -2.24 -12.94 17.57
C GLN A 203 -1.39 -11.76 17.07
N LEU A 204 -0.51 -11.21 17.90
CA LEU A 204 0.42 -10.15 17.48
C LEU A 204 1.46 -10.67 16.48
N LYS A 205 1.94 -11.91 16.65
CA LYS A 205 2.88 -12.53 15.70
C LYS A 205 2.22 -12.80 14.36
N GLU A 206 0.99 -13.33 14.38
CA GLU A 206 0.18 -13.60 13.20
C GLU A 206 -0.10 -12.29 12.44
N THR A 207 -0.48 -11.23 13.16
CA THR A 207 -0.67 -9.89 12.59
C THR A 207 0.56 -9.39 11.83
N ILE A 208 1.75 -9.59 12.41
CA ILE A 208 3.02 -9.22 11.76
C ILE A 208 3.21 -10.06 10.50
N ALA A 209 3.02 -11.37 10.58
CA ALA A 209 3.17 -12.29 9.45
C ALA A 209 2.22 -11.99 8.29
N GLU A 210 0.97 -11.62 8.58
CA GLU A 210 -0.04 -11.22 7.59
C GLU A 210 0.38 -9.98 6.78
N GLN A 211 1.27 -9.13 7.32
CA GLN A 211 1.80 -7.98 6.60
C GLN A 211 2.63 -8.37 5.36
N LYS A 212 2.94 -9.66 5.17
CA LYS A 212 3.49 -10.19 3.92
C LYS A 212 2.71 -9.73 2.69
N ILE A 213 1.37 -9.79 2.74
CA ILE A 213 0.52 -9.42 1.60
C ILE A 213 0.66 -7.93 1.27
N ILE A 214 0.70 -7.09 2.31
CA ILE A 214 0.83 -5.64 2.14
C ILE A 214 2.24 -5.27 1.67
N MET A 215 3.26 -5.96 2.18
CA MET A 215 4.65 -5.78 1.75
C MET A 215 4.81 -5.96 0.24
N ASP A 216 4.23 -7.02 -0.33
CA ASP A 216 4.32 -7.28 -1.77
C ASP A 216 3.75 -6.12 -2.61
N ASN A 217 2.62 -5.55 -2.18
CA ASN A 217 2.03 -4.38 -2.83
C ASN A 217 2.91 -3.13 -2.68
N VAL A 218 3.52 -2.91 -1.51
CA VAL A 218 4.42 -1.77 -1.29
C VAL A 218 5.68 -1.88 -2.16
N VAL A 219 6.29 -3.06 -2.25
CA VAL A 219 7.45 -3.30 -3.13
C VAL A 219 7.07 -3.10 -4.60
N LEU A 220 5.90 -3.60 -5.01
CA LEU A 220 5.38 -3.39 -6.36
C LEU A 220 5.23 -1.90 -6.69
N LEU A 221 4.62 -1.11 -5.80
CA LEU A 221 4.48 0.34 -5.97
C LEU A 221 5.83 1.04 -6.12
N MET A 222 6.81 0.70 -5.26
CA MET A 222 8.14 1.28 -5.36
C MET A 222 8.83 0.93 -6.67
N SER A 223 8.62 -0.28 -7.20
CA SER A 223 9.23 -0.75 -8.45
C SER A 223 8.94 0.16 -9.65
N PHE A 224 7.84 0.90 -9.63
CA PHE A 224 7.47 1.82 -10.72
C PHE A 224 8.35 3.07 -10.78
N TYR A 225 9.11 3.36 -9.72
CA TYR A 225 9.93 4.57 -9.59
C TYR A 225 11.42 4.28 -9.35
N VAL A 226 11.84 3.01 -9.26
CA VAL A 226 13.26 2.68 -8.96
C VAL A 226 14.24 3.19 -10.03
N GLU A 227 13.82 3.30 -11.29
CA GLU A 227 14.67 3.81 -12.36
C GLU A 227 14.66 5.34 -12.46
N SER A 228 13.60 6.00 -11.99
CA SER A 228 13.40 7.44 -12.12
C SER A 228 13.71 8.25 -10.85
N ASP A 229 13.65 7.64 -9.66
CA ASP A 229 13.90 8.27 -8.36
C ASP A 229 14.96 7.50 -7.55
N PRO A 230 16.20 8.03 -7.43
CA PRO A 230 17.27 7.39 -6.67
C PRO A 230 16.95 7.16 -5.19
N ASN A 231 16.12 8.02 -4.57
CA ASN A 231 15.75 7.85 -3.17
C ASN A 231 14.77 6.68 -3.01
N ILE A 232 13.84 6.52 -3.94
CA ILE A 232 12.96 5.33 -3.98
C ILE A 232 13.77 4.08 -4.29
N LYS A 233 14.74 4.14 -5.20
CA LYS A 233 15.64 3.00 -5.46
C LYS A 233 16.34 2.52 -4.19
N GLN A 234 16.87 3.45 -3.39
CA GLN A 234 17.51 3.12 -2.12
C GLN A 234 16.53 2.51 -1.11
N LEU A 235 15.33 3.08 -1.00
CA LEU A 235 14.29 2.57 -0.10
C LEU A 235 13.81 1.19 -0.51
N SER A 236 13.54 1.00 -1.81
CA SER A 236 13.12 -0.27 -2.40
C SER A 236 14.13 -1.38 -2.13
N GLY A 237 15.44 -1.09 -2.24
CA GLY A 237 16.48 -2.07 -1.88
C GLY A 237 16.47 -2.49 -0.40
N LYS A 238 15.97 -1.64 0.51
CA LYS A 238 15.77 -2.00 1.92
C LYS A 238 14.49 -2.81 2.12
N PHE A 239 13.40 -2.41 1.47
CA PHE A 239 12.13 -3.13 1.51
C PHE A 239 12.25 -4.53 0.88
N ALA A 240 13.07 -4.70 -0.16
CA ALA A 240 13.38 -6.01 -0.75
C ALA A 240 14.02 -6.96 0.28
N LYS A 241 14.92 -6.48 1.13
CA LYS A 241 15.50 -7.30 2.22
C LYS A 241 14.45 -7.69 3.26
N LEU A 242 13.54 -6.78 3.60
CA LEU A 242 12.43 -7.10 4.49
C LEU A 242 11.46 -8.10 3.83
N GLN A 243 11.22 -7.98 2.52
CA GLN A 243 10.43 -8.94 1.74
C GLN A 243 11.07 -10.33 1.72
N GLU A 244 12.40 -10.43 1.62
CA GLU A 244 13.11 -11.72 1.74
C GLU A 244 12.85 -12.42 3.08
N GLU A 245 12.70 -11.66 4.17
CA GLU A 245 12.34 -12.21 5.48
C GLU A 245 10.88 -12.67 5.51
N PHE A 246 9.95 -11.87 4.98
CA PHE A 246 8.54 -12.28 4.82
C PHE A 246 8.38 -13.50 3.90
N ASN A 247 9.26 -13.69 2.92
CA ASN A 247 9.24 -14.84 2.01
C ASN A 247 9.50 -16.17 2.71
N LYS A 248 10.06 -16.16 3.92
CA LYS A 248 10.28 -17.35 4.75
C LYS A 248 9.00 -17.84 5.45
N ILE A 249 7.96 -16.99 5.52
CA ILE A 249 6.65 -17.33 6.09
C ILE A 249 5.75 -17.92 5.01
N GLU A 250 5.05 -19.01 5.31
CA GLU A 250 4.04 -19.61 4.43
C GLU A 250 2.64 -19.31 4.96
N ILE A 251 1.76 -18.77 4.12
CA ILE A 251 0.35 -18.52 4.44
C ILE A 251 -0.48 -19.50 3.61
N LYS A 252 -1.11 -20.48 4.25
CA LYS A 252 -1.97 -21.47 3.60
C LYS A 252 -3.44 -21.09 3.74
N THR A 253 -4.06 -20.70 2.64
CA THR A 253 -5.51 -20.47 2.61
C THR A 253 -6.25 -21.77 2.32
N VAL A 254 -7.11 -22.17 3.24
CA VAL A 254 -8.06 -23.28 3.08
C VAL A 254 -9.40 -22.66 2.67
N TYR A 255 -9.67 -22.67 1.37
CA TYR A 255 -10.94 -22.20 0.83
C TYR A 255 -12.11 -23.02 1.35
N ARG A 256 -13.21 -22.33 1.71
CA ARG A 256 -14.51 -22.97 1.99
C ARG A 256 -15.61 -22.15 1.35
N GLU A 257 -16.63 -22.86 0.85
CA GLU A 257 -17.80 -22.22 0.24
C GLU A 257 -18.44 -21.20 1.21
N PRO A 258 -18.74 -19.98 0.74
CA PRO A 258 -19.35 -18.96 1.57
C PRO A 258 -20.78 -19.36 1.96
N THR A 259 -21.20 -18.89 3.13
CA THR A 259 -22.59 -19.02 3.59
C THR A 259 -23.30 -17.69 3.48
N TYR A 260 -24.62 -17.75 3.25
CA TYR A 260 -25.45 -16.57 3.08
C TYR A 260 -26.44 -16.49 4.23
N GLU A 261 -26.49 -15.34 4.91
CA GLU A 261 -27.45 -15.07 5.98
C GLU A 261 -28.14 -13.72 5.75
N VAL A 262 -29.38 -13.58 6.23
CA VAL A 262 -30.10 -12.31 6.18
C VAL A 262 -30.04 -11.69 7.57
N VAL A 263 -29.30 -10.59 7.71
CA VAL A 263 -29.17 -9.81 8.95
C VAL A 263 -29.71 -8.41 8.67
N ASP A 264 -30.70 -7.97 9.44
CA ASP A 264 -31.37 -6.67 9.28
C ASP A 264 -31.89 -6.38 7.86
N GLY A 265 -32.35 -7.43 7.15
CA GLY A 265 -32.88 -7.32 5.79
C GLY A 265 -31.79 -7.21 4.70
N MET A 266 -30.51 -7.31 5.05
CA MET A 266 -29.39 -7.35 4.12
C MET A 266 -28.87 -8.78 3.97
N LEU A 267 -28.57 -9.18 2.73
CA LEU A 267 -27.86 -10.44 2.46
C LEU A 267 -26.40 -10.27 2.84
N VAL A 268 -25.97 -10.92 3.91
CA VAL A 268 -24.59 -10.98 4.36
C VAL A 268 -23.95 -12.24 3.79
N VAL A 269 -22.84 -12.06 3.06
CA VAL A 269 -21.98 -13.15 2.59
C VAL A 269 -20.92 -13.38 3.66
N LYS A 270 -20.92 -14.56 4.26
CA LYS A 270 -19.91 -14.98 5.24
C LYS A 270 -18.90 -15.89 4.54
N ASP A 271 -17.68 -15.38 4.38
CA ASP A 271 -16.56 -16.20 3.94
C ASP A 271 -16.22 -17.21 5.05
N ASN A 272 -16.18 -18.49 4.69
CA ASN A 272 -15.86 -19.58 5.62
C ASN A 272 -14.40 -20.04 5.47
N SER A 273 -13.65 -19.43 4.55
CA SER A 273 -12.25 -19.75 4.32
C SER A 273 -11.42 -19.43 5.55
N THR A 274 -10.38 -20.23 5.79
CA THR A 274 -9.45 -20.03 6.91
C THR A 274 -8.03 -19.92 6.40
N SER A 275 -7.20 -19.11 7.03
CA SER A 275 -5.77 -19.04 6.75
C SER A 275 -4.99 -19.68 7.89
N GLU A 276 -4.03 -20.53 7.56
CA GLU A 276 -3.04 -21.09 8.50
C GLU A 276 -1.69 -20.44 8.20
N ILE A 277 -1.10 -19.77 9.19
CA ILE A 277 0.20 -19.12 9.06
C ILE A 277 1.27 -20.06 9.62
N ILE A 278 2.20 -20.45 8.77
CA ILE A 278 3.33 -21.30 9.13
C ILE A 278 4.56 -20.41 9.28
N MET A 279 4.95 -20.20 10.53
CA MET A 279 6.08 -19.37 10.94
C MET A 279 6.69 -19.90 12.25
N ASN A 280 7.90 -19.45 12.58
CA ASN A 280 8.50 -19.62 13.89
C ASN A 280 8.93 -18.25 14.49
N ASP A 281 9.33 -18.25 15.75
CA ASP A 281 9.74 -17.02 16.45
C ASP A 281 10.93 -16.32 15.76
N GLU A 282 11.87 -17.07 15.20
CA GLU A 282 13.02 -16.53 14.47
C GLU A 282 12.58 -15.74 13.22
N ASN A 283 11.49 -16.14 12.55
CA ASN A 283 10.94 -15.38 11.43
C ASN A 283 10.48 -14.00 11.88
N ILE A 284 9.73 -13.93 12.99
CA ILE A 284 9.22 -12.67 13.53
C ILE A 284 10.35 -11.78 14.05
N GLU A 285 11.36 -12.36 14.71
CA GLU A 285 12.55 -11.64 15.15
C GLU A 285 13.31 -11.04 13.96
N SER A 286 13.49 -11.80 12.88
CA SER A 286 14.21 -11.33 11.71
C SER A 286 13.47 -10.20 10.98
N ILE A 287 12.15 -10.33 10.81
CA ILE A 287 11.28 -9.27 10.27
C ILE A 287 11.39 -8.01 11.12
N ARG A 288 11.26 -8.14 12.45
CA ARG A 288 11.38 -7.03 13.41
C ARG A 288 12.70 -6.30 13.26
N ASN A 289 13.81 -7.03 13.21
CA ASN A 289 15.14 -6.44 13.08
C ASN A 289 15.28 -5.64 11.77
N GLN A 290 14.75 -6.14 10.65
CA GLN A 290 14.72 -5.41 9.39
C GLN A 290 13.83 -4.15 9.49
N VAL A 291 12.62 -4.27 10.05
CA VAL A 291 11.72 -3.12 10.27
C VAL A 291 12.41 -2.03 11.07
N TYR A 292 13.12 -2.39 12.14
CA TYR A 292 13.83 -1.43 13.00
C TYR A 292 14.96 -0.73 12.22
N ALA A 293 15.74 -1.49 11.47
CA ALA A 293 16.82 -0.93 10.64
C ALA A 293 16.31 0.00 9.53
N ILE A 294 15.14 -0.28 8.94
CA ILE A 294 14.52 0.59 7.94
C ILE A 294 13.99 1.85 8.61
N ARG A 295 13.29 1.72 9.74
CA ARG A 295 12.72 2.86 10.46
C ARG A 295 13.81 3.84 10.90
N GLU A 296 14.91 3.36 11.48
CA GLU A 296 16.04 4.20 11.87
C GLU A 296 16.64 5.00 10.71
N ASN A 297 16.51 4.52 9.47
CA ASN A 297 16.93 5.27 8.29
C ASN A 297 15.91 6.32 7.82
N ILE A 298 14.62 6.13 8.13
CA ILE A 298 13.56 7.08 7.78
C ILE A 298 13.57 8.26 8.75
N ILE A 299 13.77 8.00 10.05
CA ILE A 299 13.62 9.03 11.09
C ILE A 299 14.91 9.79 11.45
N ASN A 300 16.05 9.45 10.83
CA ASN A 300 17.35 10.09 11.06
C ASN A 300 18.02 10.64 9.78
#